data_AF-A0A4Q9RTZ2-F1
#
_entry.id   AF-A0A4Q9RTZ2-F1
#
_cell.length_a   1.000
_cell.length_b   1.000
_cell.length_c   1.000
_cell.angle_alpha   90.00
_cell.angle_beta   90.00
_cell.angle_gamma   90.00
#
_symmetry.space_group_name_H-M   'P 1'
#
loop_
_entity.id
_entity.type
_entity.pdbx_description
1 polymer ?
#
loop_
_entity_poly.entity_id
_entity_poly.type
_entity_poly.pdbx_seq_one_letter_code
_entity_poly.pdbx_strand_id
1 'polypeptide(L)'
;MKKILYFVFTLFVLVFWSSCREDFDFSPSTGNLEFSKDTVYLDTVFTNIGSSTYNLKVYNRSNDDIVIPTLRLGQGEASNYRLNVDGMAGKEFQNIELLAKDSMYVFIETTIDIEALAASDNQFLYTDVIEFDSGSNYQKVDLVTLVKDAVFIYPSKDANGVIETLAFDVDGDGTPDQTEIQGRFLENDELTFTNEKPYVIYGYAAVNEGETLTMEAGARVHFHANSGLLITNTASLQINGALSTDQDILENEVIIQGDRLEPLYEDIPGQWGTIWLYSGSTNNSIDFATIKNATVGVLTEGNQNDANKLNITNSKIYNSSNFGILARASAITGENLVINNSGQSSFAGTFGGTYNFTHCTIANYWDSSFRQFPSVFLNNYLLDENENATPNVLDANFNNCIIYGNDNPEIILDENDGADFGFKFTNCLIRFQDNNNNFPGDNYNLSNSELYDNCIFNSDPDFKLPFENDLRIGEDSGANNLGNDLYDFFAAQVPVDILNTNRTTSPDLGAYQHIVFEED
;
A
#
# COMPACT_ATOMS: atom_id res chain seq x y z
N MET A 1 41.44 14.63 67.39
CA MET A 1 41.21 14.68 65.93
C MET A 1 40.01 13.82 65.50
N LYS A 2 39.93 12.52 65.85
CA LYS A 2 38.80 11.65 65.43
C LYS A 2 37.39 12.15 65.82
N LYS A 3 37.21 12.73 67.03
CA LYS A 3 35.90 13.25 67.49
C LYS A 3 35.43 14.51 66.74
N ILE A 4 36.37 15.35 66.28
CA ILE A 4 36.06 16.53 65.47
C ILE A 4 35.65 16.10 64.05
N LEU A 5 36.30 15.06 63.52
CA LEU A 5 35.97 14.51 62.20
C LEU A 5 34.53 13.95 62.18
N TYR A 6 34.12 13.21 63.23
CA TYR A 6 32.74 12.75 63.34
C TYR A 6 31.76 13.92 63.41
N PHE A 7 32.04 14.95 64.22
CA PHE A 7 31.15 16.10 64.34
C PHE A 7 30.98 16.87 63.02
N VAL A 8 32.07 17.06 62.27
CA VAL A 8 32.02 17.70 60.94
C VAL A 8 31.27 16.83 59.94
N PHE A 9 31.45 15.51 59.97
CA PHE A 9 30.72 14.60 59.10
C PHE A 9 29.22 14.58 59.39
N THR A 10 28.81 14.56 60.67
CA THR A 10 27.39 14.63 61.02
C THR A 10 26.76 15.96 60.62
N LEU A 11 27.50 17.07 60.76
CA LEU A 11 27.04 18.39 60.35
C LEU A 11 26.90 18.48 58.83
N PHE A 12 27.82 17.87 58.08
CA PHE A 12 27.75 17.79 56.62
C PHE A 12 26.50 16.99 56.19
N VAL A 13 26.26 15.83 56.78
CA VAL A 13 25.05 15.02 56.51
C VAL A 13 23.75 15.78 56.84
N LEU A 14 23.73 16.55 57.93
CA LEU A 14 22.58 17.38 58.30
C LEU A 14 22.31 18.53 57.32
N VAL A 15 23.35 19.15 56.75
CA VAL A 15 23.21 20.22 55.75
C VAL A 15 22.70 19.67 54.41
N PHE A 16 23.12 18.46 54.02
CA PHE A 16 22.62 17.80 52.81
C PHE A 16 21.26 17.11 52.98
N TRP A 17 20.74 16.99 54.21
CA TRP A 17 19.40 16.43 54.45
C TRP A 17 18.27 17.45 54.26
N SER A 18 18.61 18.74 54.18
CA SER A 18 17.65 19.79 53.84
C SER A 18 17.51 19.89 52.32
N SER A 19 16.83 18.91 51.73
CA SER A 19 16.25 19.08 50.40
C SER A 19 15.18 20.16 50.53
N CYS A 20 15.44 21.36 50.02
CA CYS A 20 14.39 22.33 49.76
C CYS A 20 13.40 21.66 48.80
N ARG A 21 12.27 21.22 49.33
CA ARG A 21 11.09 20.97 48.51
C ARG A 21 10.52 22.35 48.24
N GLU A 22 10.65 22.85 47.02
CA GLU A 22 9.77 23.93 46.60
C GLU A 22 8.36 23.33 46.60
N ASP A 23 7.47 23.91 47.40
CA ASP A 23 6.05 23.70 47.19
C ASP A 23 5.77 24.29 45.80
N PHE A 24 5.30 23.44 44.87
CA PHE A 24 4.94 23.87 43.52
C PHE A 24 3.82 24.90 43.62
N ASP A 25 4.14 26.18 43.49
CA ASP A 25 3.19 27.28 43.55
C ASP A 25 2.76 27.60 42.12
N PHE A 26 1.63 27.01 41.70
CA PHE A 26 1.15 27.15 40.33
C PHE A 26 0.46 28.50 40.13
N SER A 27 0.89 29.23 39.10
CA SER A 27 0.25 30.46 38.66
C SER A 27 -0.72 30.20 37.49
N PRO A 28 -1.83 30.93 37.34
CA PRO A 28 -2.69 30.78 36.17
C PRO A 28 -1.95 31.11 34.87
N SER A 29 -2.16 30.31 33.83
CA SER A 29 -1.63 30.56 32.49
C SER A 29 -2.00 31.96 31.99
N THR A 30 -1.05 32.62 31.34
CA THR A 30 -1.19 33.98 30.79
C THR A 30 -1.37 33.98 29.28
N GLY A 31 -1.76 32.86 28.66
CA GLY A 31 -1.99 32.75 27.21
C GLY A 31 -0.70 32.75 26.38
N ASN A 32 0.38 32.16 26.90
CA ASN A 32 1.67 32.01 26.22
C ASN A 32 2.05 30.53 26.02
N LEU A 33 1.07 29.63 25.93
CA LEU A 33 1.31 28.23 25.59
C LEU A 33 1.82 28.14 24.15
N GLU A 34 2.83 27.31 23.92
CA GLU A 34 3.30 26.98 22.57
C GLU A 34 2.76 25.59 22.21
N PHE A 35 2.32 25.43 20.96
CA PHE A 35 1.76 24.18 20.46
C PHE A 35 2.70 23.56 19.44
N SER A 36 2.76 22.23 19.37
CA SER A 36 3.52 21.56 18.30
C SER A 36 2.94 21.79 16.90
N LYS A 37 1.65 22.17 16.81
CA LYS A 37 0.90 22.38 15.57
C LYS A 37 -0.21 23.42 15.82
N ASP A 38 -0.51 24.24 14.81
CA ASP A 38 -1.63 25.20 14.85
C ASP A 38 -2.96 24.55 14.45
N THR A 39 -2.89 23.50 13.62
CA THR A 39 -4.03 22.67 13.23
C THR A 39 -3.64 21.20 13.33
N VAL A 40 -4.52 20.39 13.92
CA VAL A 40 -4.43 18.93 13.90
C VAL A 40 -5.43 18.43 12.86
N TYR A 41 -4.90 18.03 11.71
CA TYR A 41 -5.66 17.27 10.72
C TYR A 41 -5.69 15.81 11.17
N LEU A 42 -6.90 15.28 11.32
CA LEU A 42 -7.16 13.85 11.49
C LEU A 42 -7.54 13.25 10.13
N ASP A 43 -7.56 11.93 10.12
CA ASP A 43 -7.74 11.12 8.91
C ASP A 43 -9.04 11.41 8.18
N THR A 44 -9.09 10.96 6.93
CA THR A 44 -10.40 10.72 6.34
C THR A 44 -11.05 9.57 7.09
N VAL A 45 -12.07 9.86 7.88
CA VAL A 45 -12.85 8.83 8.56
C VAL A 45 -14.06 8.47 7.71
N PHE A 46 -14.36 7.18 7.66
CA PHE A 46 -15.64 6.72 7.15
C PHE A 46 -16.67 6.70 8.29
N THR A 47 -17.95 6.79 7.94
CA THR A 47 -19.07 6.78 8.88
C THR A 47 -18.94 5.65 9.91
N ASN A 48 -19.11 5.97 11.20
CA ASN A 48 -19.06 5.06 12.34
C ASN A 48 -17.71 4.35 12.59
N ILE A 49 -16.63 4.77 11.91
CA ILE A 49 -15.28 4.28 12.16
C ILE A 49 -14.50 5.32 12.98
N GLY A 50 -13.79 4.84 14.00
CA GLY A 50 -12.89 5.68 14.79
C GLY A 50 -11.62 6.03 14.01
N SER A 51 -11.19 7.28 14.11
CA SER A 51 -9.87 7.70 13.62
C SER A 51 -8.75 7.03 14.40
N SER A 52 -7.54 7.07 13.84
CA SER A 52 -6.33 6.91 14.65
C SER A 52 -6.26 7.95 15.78
N THR A 53 -5.47 7.65 16.82
CA THR A 53 -5.19 8.60 17.90
C THR A 53 -4.05 9.53 17.50
N TYR A 54 -4.34 10.82 17.37
CA TYR A 54 -3.40 11.89 17.09
C TYR A 54 -2.83 12.48 18.38
N ASN A 55 -1.62 13.03 18.32
CA ASN A 55 -1.04 13.76 19.46
C ASN A 55 -0.81 15.24 19.14
N LEU A 56 -0.99 16.06 20.18
CA LEU A 56 -0.65 17.48 20.24
C LEU A 56 0.19 17.67 21.50
N LYS A 57 1.38 18.25 21.36
CA LYS A 57 2.17 18.68 22.52
C LYS A 57 1.86 20.14 22.82
N VAL A 58 1.60 20.41 24.09
CA VAL A 58 1.40 21.76 24.62
C VAL A 58 2.58 22.06 25.54
N TYR A 59 3.28 23.15 25.29
CA TYR A 59 4.51 23.52 25.97
C TYR A 59 4.30 24.73 26.88
N ASN A 60 4.79 24.63 28.11
CA ASN A 60 5.06 25.78 28.95
C ASN A 60 6.54 26.17 28.80
N ARG A 61 6.83 27.18 27.98
CA ARG A 61 8.22 27.67 27.81
C ARG A 61 8.67 28.63 28.92
N SER A 62 7.78 29.00 29.83
CA SER A 62 8.11 29.92 30.92
C SER A 62 8.98 29.23 31.98
N ASN A 63 9.52 30.03 32.91
CA ASN A 63 10.26 29.52 34.06
C ASN A 63 9.35 29.25 35.27
N ASP A 64 8.06 29.47 35.14
CA ASP A 64 7.09 29.38 36.22
C ASP A 64 6.18 28.16 35.99
N ASP A 65 5.81 27.48 37.07
CA ASP A 65 4.81 26.43 37.01
C ASP A 65 3.44 27.07 36.78
N ILE A 66 2.70 26.55 35.79
CA ILE A 66 1.41 27.11 35.40
C ILE A 66 0.28 26.12 35.56
N VAL A 67 -0.91 26.65 35.87
CA VAL A 67 -2.17 25.93 35.73
C VAL A 67 -2.91 26.51 34.54
N ILE A 68 -3.40 25.66 33.66
CA ILE A 68 -4.32 26.00 32.58
C ILE A 68 -5.74 25.90 33.17
N PRO A 69 -6.41 27.04 33.48
CA PRO A 69 -7.75 27.05 34.04
C PRO A 69 -8.75 26.17 33.30
N THR A 70 -8.75 26.21 31.97
CA THR A 70 -9.71 25.49 31.13
C THR A 70 -9.05 24.93 29.87
N LEU A 71 -9.29 23.65 29.58
CA LEU A 71 -8.97 23.00 28.32
C LEU A 71 -10.22 22.25 27.87
N ARG A 72 -10.79 22.59 26.70
CA ARG A 72 -12.03 21.94 26.24
C ARG A 72 -12.16 21.92 24.74
N LEU A 73 -13.05 21.09 24.23
CA LEU A 73 -13.52 21.17 22.86
C LEU A 73 -14.48 22.35 22.68
N GLY A 74 -14.38 23.08 21.57
CA GLY A 74 -15.21 24.25 21.28
C GLY A 74 -16.71 23.92 21.18
N GLN A 75 -17.04 22.73 20.64
CA GLN A 75 -18.41 22.20 20.65
C GLN A 75 -18.79 21.48 21.96
N GLY A 76 -17.88 21.38 22.92
CA GLY A 76 -18.09 20.72 24.21
C GLY A 76 -18.57 19.27 24.07
N GLU A 77 -19.61 18.90 24.81
CA GLU A 77 -20.16 17.54 24.78
C GLU A 77 -20.75 17.13 23.43
N ALA A 78 -21.14 18.10 22.59
CA ALA A 78 -21.64 17.84 21.24
C ALA A 78 -20.53 17.52 20.24
N SER A 79 -19.25 17.71 20.61
CA SER A 79 -18.13 17.38 19.75
C SER A 79 -18.04 15.87 19.51
N ASN A 80 -17.78 15.44 18.28
CA ASN A 80 -17.43 14.06 17.96
C ASN A 80 -15.94 13.75 18.23
N TYR A 81 -15.14 14.76 18.59
CA TYR A 81 -13.78 14.54 19.07
C TYR A 81 -13.81 14.08 20.53
N ARG A 82 -12.81 13.27 20.89
CA ARG A 82 -12.50 12.85 22.25
C ARG A 82 -11.05 13.21 22.52
N LEU A 83 -10.80 13.74 23.72
CA LEU A 83 -9.46 14.10 24.16
C LEU A 83 -9.04 13.17 25.30
N ASN A 84 -7.74 12.87 25.34
CA ASN A 84 -7.08 12.34 26.51
C ASN A 84 -5.88 13.24 26.85
N VAL A 85 -5.98 13.92 27.99
CA VAL A 85 -5.03 14.94 28.45
C VAL A 85 -4.21 14.34 29.59
N ASP A 86 -2.94 14.04 29.33
CA ASP A 86 -2.02 13.39 30.30
C ASP A 86 -2.63 12.18 31.05
N GLY A 87 -3.41 11.36 30.35
CA GLY A 87 -4.04 10.16 30.89
C GLY A 87 -5.49 10.33 31.36
N MET A 88 -6.01 11.56 31.38
CA MET A 88 -7.41 11.84 31.70
C MET A 88 -8.25 11.95 30.42
N ALA A 89 -9.22 11.06 30.23
CA ALA A 89 -10.15 11.12 29.11
C ALA A 89 -11.34 12.05 29.40
N GLY A 90 -11.73 12.85 28.41
CA GLY A 90 -12.82 13.83 28.54
C GLY A 90 -12.93 14.77 27.34
N LYS A 91 -13.90 15.68 27.39
CA LYS A 91 -14.09 16.76 26.40
C LYS A 91 -13.91 18.16 27.00
N GLU A 92 -13.90 18.25 28.31
CA GLU A 92 -13.64 19.45 29.10
C GLU A 92 -12.83 19.08 30.33
N PHE A 93 -11.82 19.89 30.62
CA PHE A 93 -10.87 19.72 31.71
C PHE A 93 -10.63 21.07 32.38
N GLN A 94 -10.36 21.02 33.68
CA GLN A 94 -10.13 22.22 34.49
C GLN A 94 -8.87 22.08 35.31
N ASN A 95 -8.18 23.20 35.48
CA ASN A 95 -6.98 23.32 36.31
C ASN A 95 -5.89 22.28 35.96
N ILE A 96 -5.52 22.20 34.69
CA ILE A 96 -4.44 21.30 34.25
C ILE A 96 -3.09 21.91 34.66
N GLU A 97 -2.36 21.21 35.52
CA GLU A 97 -1.03 21.61 35.98
C GLU A 97 0.04 21.29 34.93
N LEU A 98 0.91 22.26 34.62
CA LEU A 98 2.00 22.12 33.66
C LEU A 98 3.27 22.81 34.20
N LEU A 99 4.31 22.01 34.44
CA LEU A 99 5.55 22.49 35.05
C LEU A 99 6.32 23.46 34.16
N ALA A 100 7.18 24.27 34.77
CA ALA A 100 8.09 25.17 34.08
C ALA A 100 9.00 24.41 33.09
N LYS A 101 9.10 24.91 31.86
CA LYS A 101 9.88 24.31 30.75
C LYS A 101 9.47 22.89 30.37
N ASP A 102 8.27 22.47 30.76
CA ASP A 102 7.76 21.13 30.48
C ASP A 102 6.69 21.14 29.38
N SER A 103 6.23 19.95 29.00
CA SER A 103 5.19 19.73 28.01
C SER A 103 4.24 18.62 28.43
N MET A 104 2.98 18.76 28.04
CA MET A 104 1.94 17.74 28.19
C MET A 104 1.54 17.17 26.84
N TYR A 105 1.02 15.94 26.85
CA TYR A 105 0.41 15.33 25.68
C TYR A 105 -1.11 15.44 25.74
N VAL A 106 -1.68 15.91 24.63
CA VAL A 106 -3.11 15.79 24.34
C VAL A 106 -3.26 14.79 23.21
N PHE A 107 -3.94 13.69 23.48
CA PHE A 107 -4.31 12.70 22.49
C PHE A 107 -5.72 13.01 21.97
N ILE A 108 -5.92 12.96 20.66
CA ILE A 108 -7.16 13.32 19.97
C ILE A 108 -7.60 12.15 19.11
N GLU A 109 -8.86 11.75 19.21
CA GLU A 109 -9.49 10.77 18.32
C GLU A 109 -10.92 11.21 18.03
N THR A 110 -11.51 10.72 16.94
CA THR A 110 -12.92 10.98 16.61
C THR A 110 -13.62 9.74 16.10
N THR A 111 -14.92 9.65 16.29
CA THR A 111 -15.79 8.68 15.61
C THR A 111 -17.02 9.46 15.19
N ILE A 112 -17.31 9.47 13.89
CA ILE A 112 -18.31 10.36 13.33
C ILE A 112 -19.42 9.54 12.67
N ASP A 113 -20.66 9.81 13.06
CA ASP A 113 -21.83 9.35 12.33
C ASP A 113 -22.21 10.42 11.29
N ILE A 114 -22.05 10.10 10.00
CA ILE A 114 -22.32 11.04 8.91
C ILE A 114 -23.82 11.31 8.76
N GLU A 115 -24.70 10.39 9.16
CA GLU A 115 -26.15 10.59 9.09
C GLU A 115 -26.59 11.72 10.04
N ALA A 116 -25.88 11.88 11.16
CA ALA A 116 -26.09 12.98 12.09
C ALA A 116 -25.56 14.34 11.57
N LEU A 117 -24.56 14.33 10.66
CA LEU A 117 -23.97 15.54 10.07
C LEU A 117 -24.68 15.99 8.78
N ALA A 118 -25.23 15.04 8.00
CA ALA A 118 -25.88 15.26 6.70
C ALA A 118 -27.14 16.16 6.75
N ALA A 119 -27.61 16.51 7.95
CA ALA A 119 -28.73 17.44 8.13
C ALA A 119 -28.37 18.92 7.93
N SER A 120 -27.08 19.28 7.77
CA SER A 120 -26.66 20.69 7.90
C SER A 120 -25.83 21.32 6.77
N ASP A 121 -25.22 20.56 5.86
CA ASP A 121 -24.73 21.02 4.54
C ASP A 121 -23.93 19.87 3.91
N ASN A 122 -23.68 19.90 2.59
CA ASN A 122 -22.77 18.98 1.87
C ASN A 122 -21.29 19.12 2.32
N GLN A 123 -21.02 19.35 3.60
CA GLN A 123 -19.69 19.51 4.17
C GLN A 123 -19.12 18.14 4.54
N PHE A 124 -18.21 17.66 3.69
CA PHE A 124 -17.34 16.50 3.91
C PHE A 124 -16.26 16.76 4.99
N LEU A 125 -16.41 17.81 5.80
CA LEU A 125 -15.40 18.29 6.73
C LEU A 125 -16.05 18.46 8.11
N TYR A 126 -15.59 17.68 9.09
CA TYR A 126 -15.95 17.88 10.48
C TYR A 126 -14.84 18.66 11.19
N THR A 127 -15.18 19.85 11.69
CA THR A 127 -14.22 20.73 12.35
C THR A 127 -14.65 21.05 13.77
N ASP A 128 -13.67 21.18 14.65
CA ASP A 128 -13.83 21.72 16.00
C ASP A 128 -12.53 22.41 16.40
N VAL A 129 -12.43 22.91 17.63
CA VAL A 129 -11.22 23.51 18.16
C VAL A 129 -10.95 22.96 19.56
N ILE A 130 -9.67 22.85 19.93
CA ILE A 130 -9.28 22.72 21.33
C ILE A 130 -9.03 24.12 21.86
N GLU A 131 -9.86 24.55 22.81
CA GLU A 131 -9.75 25.84 23.48
C GLU A 131 -8.91 25.70 24.74
N PHE A 132 -7.93 26.59 24.89
CA PHE A 132 -7.11 26.77 26.08
C PHE A 132 -7.41 28.12 26.70
N ASP A 133 -7.55 28.17 28.03
CA ASP A 133 -7.87 29.37 28.80
C ASP A 133 -9.18 30.05 28.35
N SER A 134 -9.40 31.29 28.82
CA SER A 134 -10.55 32.12 28.46
C SER A 134 -10.20 33.60 28.47
N GLY A 135 -11.06 34.43 27.85
CA GLY A 135 -10.90 35.88 27.87
C GLY A 135 -9.64 36.37 27.15
N SER A 136 -8.81 37.17 27.83
CA SER A 136 -7.59 37.75 27.25
C SER A 136 -6.46 36.74 27.01
N ASN A 137 -6.53 35.58 27.65
CA ASN A 137 -5.49 34.55 27.58
C ASN A 137 -5.89 33.40 26.64
N TYR A 138 -7.01 33.54 25.94
CA TYR A 138 -7.57 32.52 25.06
C TYR A 138 -6.59 32.14 23.94
N GLN A 139 -6.32 30.84 23.81
CA GLN A 139 -5.57 30.24 22.72
C GLN A 139 -6.36 29.04 22.18
N LYS A 140 -6.13 28.69 20.91
CA LYS A 140 -6.82 27.55 20.30
C LYS A 140 -5.90 26.79 19.36
N VAL A 141 -6.26 25.52 19.14
CA VAL A 141 -5.72 24.67 18.08
C VAL A 141 -6.89 24.11 17.29
N ASP A 142 -6.86 24.27 15.97
CA ASP A 142 -7.95 23.84 15.10
C ASP A 142 -7.90 22.31 14.88
N LEU A 143 -9.05 21.64 14.87
CA LEU A 143 -9.21 20.21 14.57
C LEU A 143 -10.00 20.06 13.28
N VAL A 144 -9.48 19.27 12.35
CA VAL A 144 -10.09 19.08 11.02
C VAL A 144 -10.06 17.62 10.64
N THR A 145 -11.21 17.02 10.38
CA THR A 145 -11.35 15.63 9.92
C THR A 145 -12.17 15.62 8.63
N LEU A 146 -11.70 14.91 7.60
CA LEU A 146 -12.51 14.66 6.40
C LEU A 146 -13.44 13.48 6.67
N VAL A 147 -14.71 13.58 6.31
CA VAL A 147 -15.68 12.49 6.48
C VAL A 147 -16.17 12.06 5.11
N LYS A 148 -15.98 10.78 4.76
CA LYS A 148 -16.49 10.20 3.51
C LYS A 148 -17.61 9.22 3.81
N ASP A 149 -18.73 9.39 3.13
CA ASP A 149 -19.75 8.35 3.04
C ASP A 149 -19.22 7.19 2.20
N ALA A 150 -19.48 5.95 2.59
CA ALA A 150 -18.91 4.75 1.98
C ALA A 150 -19.87 3.56 2.00
N VAL A 151 -19.70 2.65 1.05
CA VAL A 151 -20.37 1.34 1.04
C VAL A 151 -19.52 0.36 1.83
N PHE A 152 -20.09 -0.23 2.88
CA PHE A 152 -19.39 -1.17 3.75
C PHE A 152 -19.76 -2.62 3.43
N ILE A 153 -18.74 -3.42 3.15
CA ILE A 153 -18.87 -4.86 2.96
C ILE A 153 -18.13 -5.54 4.10
N TYR A 154 -18.86 -6.25 4.96
CA TYR A 154 -18.29 -6.97 6.09
C TYR A 154 -19.05 -8.27 6.35
N PRO A 155 -18.35 -9.31 6.83
CA PRO A 155 -18.96 -10.56 7.26
C PRO A 155 -19.85 -10.35 8.49
N SER A 156 -20.89 -11.16 8.58
CA SER A 156 -21.79 -11.18 9.73
C SER A 156 -21.05 -11.66 10.99
N LYS A 157 -21.51 -11.24 12.17
CA LYS A 157 -21.05 -11.77 13.46
C LYS A 157 -22.21 -12.43 14.18
N ASP A 158 -21.99 -13.64 14.70
CA ASP A 158 -23.00 -14.33 15.49
C ASP A 158 -23.13 -13.76 16.92
N ALA A 159 -24.09 -14.26 17.69
CA ALA A 159 -24.33 -13.81 19.07
C ALA A 159 -23.14 -14.07 20.03
N ASN A 160 -22.18 -14.91 19.63
CA ASN A 160 -20.97 -15.21 20.39
C ASN A 160 -19.75 -14.42 19.87
N GLY A 161 -19.92 -13.59 18.84
CA GLY A 161 -18.87 -12.78 18.24
C GLY A 161 -18.00 -13.51 17.21
N VAL A 162 -18.39 -14.72 16.78
CA VAL A 162 -17.70 -15.46 15.71
C VAL A 162 -18.02 -14.81 14.36
N ILE A 163 -16.97 -14.54 13.59
CA ILE A 163 -17.05 -13.91 12.27
C ILE A 163 -17.40 -14.98 11.23
N GLU A 164 -18.30 -14.66 10.32
CA GLU A 164 -18.66 -15.48 9.16
C GLU A 164 -17.42 -15.83 8.32
N THR A 165 -17.36 -17.08 7.87
CA THR A 165 -16.28 -17.62 7.03
C THR A 165 -16.84 -18.07 5.70
N LEU A 166 -16.01 -17.98 4.66
CA LEU A 166 -16.37 -18.40 3.31
C LEU A 166 -16.45 -19.93 3.22
N ALA A 167 -17.44 -20.41 2.49
CA ALA A 167 -17.53 -21.81 2.09
C ALA A 167 -17.71 -21.89 0.57
N PHE A 168 -16.76 -22.53 -0.11
CA PHE A 168 -16.74 -22.69 -1.56
C PHE A 168 -16.02 -23.98 -1.93
N ASP A 169 -16.21 -24.41 -3.17
CA ASP A 169 -15.60 -25.64 -3.69
C ASP A 169 -14.09 -25.44 -3.90
N VAL A 170 -13.29 -25.91 -2.93
CA VAL A 170 -11.83 -25.72 -2.91
C VAL A 170 -11.15 -26.77 -3.79
N ASP A 171 -11.66 -28.00 -3.80
CA ASP A 171 -11.06 -29.15 -4.49
C ASP A 171 -11.64 -29.44 -5.89
N GLY A 172 -12.71 -28.73 -6.27
CA GLY A 172 -13.36 -28.86 -7.57
C GLY A 172 -14.29 -30.07 -7.67
N ASP A 173 -14.72 -30.65 -6.54
CA ASP A 173 -15.62 -31.81 -6.51
C ASP A 173 -17.11 -31.46 -6.67
N GLY A 174 -17.42 -30.17 -6.73
CA GLY A 174 -18.78 -29.62 -6.84
C GLY A 174 -19.50 -29.48 -5.50
N THR A 175 -18.81 -29.67 -4.37
CA THR A 175 -19.36 -29.47 -3.03
C THR A 175 -18.63 -28.36 -2.28
N PRO A 176 -19.34 -27.42 -1.61
CA PRO A 176 -18.67 -26.37 -0.86
C PRO A 176 -17.95 -26.88 0.39
N ASP A 177 -16.65 -26.59 0.49
CA ASP A 177 -15.84 -26.83 1.67
C ASP A 177 -15.92 -25.66 2.65
N GLN A 178 -15.89 -25.95 3.95
CA GLN A 178 -15.76 -24.92 4.98
C GLN A 178 -14.30 -24.45 5.05
N THR A 179 -14.07 -23.15 4.86
CA THR A 179 -12.74 -22.55 4.97
C THR A 179 -12.57 -21.77 6.27
N GLU A 180 -11.32 -21.47 6.63
CA GLU A 180 -10.99 -20.56 7.74
C GLU A 180 -10.95 -19.08 7.30
N ILE A 181 -11.26 -18.79 6.04
CA ILE A 181 -11.19 -17.45 5.46
C ILE A 181 -12.39 -16.65 5.97
N GLN A 182 -12.13 -15.67 6.83
CA GLN A 182 -13.15 -14.74 7.31
C GLN A 182 -13.61 -13.83 6.17
N GLY A 183 -14.90 -13.83 5.86
CA GLY A 183 -15.43 -13.13 4.70
C GLY A 183 -16.85 -13.56 4.36
N ARG A 184 -17.42 -12.93 3.33
CA ARG A 184 -18.73 -13.28 2.79
C ARG A 184 -18.75 -13.11 1.27
N PHE A 185 -19.71 -13.75 0.62
CA PHE A 185 -20.00 -13.48 -0.78
C PHE A 185 -20.66 -12.11 -0.94
N LEU A 186 -20.36 -11.44 -2.04
CA LEU A 186 -21.06 -10.24 -2.46
C LEU A 186 -22.50 -10.58 -2.85
N GLU A 187 -23.42 -9.69 -2.52
CA GLU A 187 -24.81 -9.80 -2.97
C GLU A 187 -24.93 -9.31 -4.42
N ASN A 188 -26.01 -9.69 -5.10
CA ASN A 188 -26.24 -9.31 -6.51
C ASN A 188 -26.21 -7.80 -6.77
N ASP A 189 -26.62 -6.98 -5.80
CA ASP A 189 -26.59 -5.52 -5.87
C ASP A 189 -25.24 -4.90 -5.45
N GLU A 190 -24.28 -5.73 -5.03
CA GLU A 190 -22.92 -5.34 -4.64
C GLU A 190 -21.86 -5.75 -5.69
N LEU A 191 -22.26 -6.33 -6.82
CA LEU A 191 -21.37 -6.77 -7.90
C LEU A 191 -20.88 -5.64 -8.83
N THR A 192 -21.24 -4.38 -8.56
CA THR A 192 -20.80 -3.23 -9.34
C THR A 192 -20.29 -2.13 -8.43
N PHE A 193 -19.00 -1.86 -8.52
CA PHE A 193 -18.34 -0.77 -7.79
C PHE A 193 -18.25 0.47 -8.67
N THR A 194 -18.89 1.56 -8.25
CA THR A 194 -18.93 2.82 -9.00
C THR A 194 -18.00 3.88 -8.39
N ASN A 195 -17.91 5.04 -9.03
CA ASN A 195 -17.19 6.20 -8.50
C ASN A 195 -18.06 7.11 -7.60
N GLU A 196 -19.31 6.74 -7.32
CA GLU A 196 -20.21 7.56 -6.51
C GLU A 196 -19.82 7.55 -5.02
N LYS A 197 -19.41 6.39 -4.51
CA LYS A 197 -18.96 6.21 -3.14
C LYS A 197 -17.75 5.26 -3.08
N PRO A 198 -16.80 5.49 -2.17
CA PRO A 198 -15.78 4.49 -1.86
C PRO A 198 -16.41 3.23 -1.23
N TYR A 199 -15.76 2.10 -1.47
CA TYR A 199 -16.10 0.81 -0.89
C TYR A 199 -15.07 0.46 0.18
N VAL A 200 -15.51 0.04 1.36
CA VAL A 200 -14.64 -0.34 2.48
C VAL A 200 -14.95 -1.78 2.88
N ILE A 201 -13.95 -2.65 2.79
CA ILE A 201 -14.11 -4.09 2.91
C ILE A 201 -13.38 -4.59 4.16
N TYR A 202 -14.12 -5.33 5.00
CA TYR A 202 -13.60 -6.05 6.16
C TYR A 202 -13.69 -7.55 5.90
N GLY A 203 -12.63 -8.31 6.19
CA GLY A 203 -12.55 -9.71 5.76
C GLY A 203 -12.53 -9.85 4.23
N TYR A 204 -12.67 -11.06 3.72
CA TYR A 204 -12.69 -11.29 2.28
C TYR A 204 -14.07 -11.02 1.68
N ALA A 205 -14.13 -10.16 0.68
CA ALA A 205 -15.27 -10.08 -0.24
C ALA A 205 -15.08 -11.15 -1.33
N ALA A 206 -16.01 -12.10 -1.44
CA ALA A 206 -15.93 -13.16 -2.43
C ALA A 206 -16.94 -12.94 -3.56
N VAL A 207 -16.53 -13.19 -4.79
CA VAL A 207 -17.42 -13.25 -5.96
C VAL A 207 -17.82 -14.70 -6.16
N ASN A 208 -19.13 -14.96 -6.21
CA ASN A 208 -19.68 -16.30 -6.28
C ASN A 208 -19.51 -16.92 -7.68
N GLU A 209 -19.69 -18.23 -7.75
CA GLU A 209 -19.55 -18.99 -9.00
C GLU A 209 -20.47 -18.46 -10.10
N GLY A 210 -19.89 -18.19 -11.28
CA GLY A 210 -20.60 -17.67 -12.46
C GLY A 210 -20.95 -16.18 -12.41
N GLU A 211 -20.59 -15.48 -11.33
CA GLU A 211 -20.82 -14.04 -11.20
C GLU A 211 -19.60 -13.21 -11.64
N THR A 212 -19.81 -11.92 -11.85
CA THR A 212 -18.76 -11.00 -12.27
C THR A 212 -18.80 -9.74 -11.42
N LEU A 213 -17.72 -9.47 -10.70
CA LEU A 213 -17.53 -8.17 -10.05
C LEU A 213 -16.97 -7.19 -11.07
N THR A 214 -17.67 -6.08 -11.25
CA THR A 214 -17.27 -4.99 -12.14
C THR A 214 -16.91 -3.76 -11.34
N MET A 215 -15.73 -3.18 -11.56
CA MET A 215 -15.31 -1.90 -11.00
C MET A 215 -15.23 -0.88 -12.13
N GLU A 216 -16.03 0.17 -12.04
CA GLU A 216 -16.10 1.23 -13.04
C GLU A 216 -15.00 2.28 -12.83
N ALA A 217 -14.71 3.05 -13.89
CA ALA A 217 -13.72 4.11 -13.84
C ALA A 217 -13.93 5.08 -12.67
N GLY A 218 -12.85 5.35 -11.93
CA GLY A 218 -12.85 6.21 -10.75
C GLY A 218 -13.32 5.54 -9.45
N ALA A 219 -13.63 4.24 -9.45
CA ALA A 219 -13.95 3.51 -8.22
C ALA A 219 -12.79 3.60 -7.19
N ARG A 220 -13.15 3.61 -5.90
CA ARG A 220 -12.20 3.66 -4.78
C ARG A 220 -12.52 2.50 -3.84
N VAL A 221 -11.61 1.54 -3.72
CA VAL A 221 -11.80 0.34 -2.91
C VAL A 221 -10.73 0.30 -1.83
N HIS A 222 -11.18 0.19 -0.59
CA HIS A 222 -10.36 0.25 0.61
C HIS A 222 -10.51 -1.04 1.39
N PHE A 223 -9.39 -1.62 1.80
CA PHE A 223 -9.33 -2.89 2.49
C PHE A 223 -8.79 -2.69 3.91
N HIS A 224 -9.49 -3.23 4.90
CA HIS A 224 -9.01 -3.27 6.27
C HIS A 224 -7.89 -4.31 6.46
N ALA A 225 -7.22 -4.29 7.62
CA ALA A 225 -6.28 -5.35 7.98
C ALA A 225 -6.93 -6.74 7.88
N ASN A 226 -6.19 -7.71 7.31
CA ASN A 226 -6.62 -9.10 7.08
C ASN A 226 -7.86 -9.25 6.18
N SER A 227 -8.11 -8.29 5.29
CA SER A 227 -9.18 -8.34 4.28
C SER A 227 -8.60 -8.55 2.88
N GLY A 228 -9.46 -8.87 1.92
CA GLY A 228 -9.05 -9.08 0.53
C GLY A 228 -10.22 -9.34 -0.40
N LEU A 229 -9.91 -9.59 -1.66
CA LEU A 229 -10.90 -9.95 -2.67
C LEU A 229 -10.65 -11.39 -3.11
N LEU A 230 -11.70 -12.21 -3.18
CA LEU A 230 -11.61 -13.60 -3.65
C LEU A 230 -12.52 -13.80 -4.87
N ILE A 231 -11.93 -14.21 -5.98
CA ILE A 231 -12.67 -14.56 -7.21
C ILE A 231 -12.68 -16.08 -7.31
N THR A 232 -13.85 -16.69 -7.11
CA THR A 232 -14.00 -18.15 -7.02
C THR A 232 -14.15 -18.82 -8.39
N ASN A 233 -14.53 -20.10 -8.42
CA ASN A 233 -14.62 -20.91 -9.63
C ASN A 233 -15.59 -20.29 -10.64
N THR A 234 -15.21 -20.21 -11.92
CA THR A 234 -15.97 -19.60 -13.04
C THR A 234 -16.38 -18.13 -12.84
N ALA A 235 -16.07 -17.51 -11.71
CA ALA A 235 -16.27 -16.10 -11.46
C ALA A 235 -15.23 -15.25 -12.19
N SER A 236 -15.54 -13.97 -12.37
CA SER A 236 -14.67 -13.02 -13.05
C SER A 236 -14.55 -11.69 -12.30
N LEU A 237 -13.38 -11.06 -12.42
CA LEU A 237 -13.13 -9.68 -12.03
C LEU A 237 -12.94 -8.82 -13.29
N GLN A 238 -13.70 -7.73 -13.40
CA GLN A 238 -13.53 -6.72 -14.45
C GLN A 238 -13.26 -5.36 -13.81
N ILE A 239 -12.04 -4.87 -13.92
CA ILE A 239 -11.71 -3.50 -13.53
C ILE A 239 -11.58 -2.67 -14.81
N ASN A 240 -12.54 -1.76 -14.99
CA ASN A 240 -12.70 -0.92 -16.17
C ASN A 240 -12.34 0.53 -15.85
N GLY A 241 -11.09 0.76 -15.42
CA GLY A 241 -10.58 2.10 -15.23
C GLY A 241 -10.49 2.88 -16.55
N ALA A 242 -10.15 4.16 -16.46
CA ALA A 242 -9.78 4.95 -17.63
C ALA A 242 -8.61 5.89 -17.32
N LEU A 243 -7.95 6.37 -18.37
CA LEU A 243 -6.88 7.36 -18.26
C LEU A 243 -7.36 8.61 -17.52
N SER A 244 -6.63 8.98 -16.48
CA SER A 244 -6.86 10.21 -15.73
C SER A 244 -6.17 11.40 -16.38
N THR A 245 -6.83 12.55 -16.38
CA THR A 245 -6.24 13.80 -16.88
C THR A 245 -5.26 14.39 -15.87
N ASP A 246 -5.54 14.20 -14.58
CA ASP A 246 -4.65 14.54 -13.48
C ASP A 246 -3.94 13.27 -12.99
N GLN A 247 -2.61 13.26 -13.10
CA GLN A 247 -1.78 12.12 -12.73
C GLN A 247 -1.46 12.04 -11.23
N ASP A 248 -1.83 13.08 -10.46
CA ASP A 248 -1.68 13.08 -9.01
C ASP A 248 -2.98 12.60 -8.33
N ILE A 249 -4.15 12.95 -8.89
CA ILE A 249 -5.46 12.61 -8.31
C ILE A 249 -5.99 11.26 -8.83
N LEU A 250 -5.64 10.91 -10.07
CA LEU A 250 -6.04 9.66 -10.73
C LEU A 250 -7.56 9.48 -10.76
N GLU A 251 -8.31 10.52 -11.13
CA GLU A 251 -9.77 10.59 -10.97
C GLU A 251 -10.55 9.50 -11.72
N ASN A 252 -9.99 8.96 -12.81
CA ASN A 252 -10.62 7.92 -13.64
C ASN A 252 -10.01 6.53 -13.43
N GLU A 253 -8.84 6.43 -12.79
CA GLU A 253 -8.26 5.13 -12.44
C GLU A 253 -9.05 4.49 -11.29
N VAL A 254 -9.09 3.17 -11.26
CA VAL A 254 -9.61 2.43 -10.10
C VAL A 254 -8.49 2.29 -9.09
N ILE A 255 -8.69 2.81 -7.87
CA ILE A 255 -7.68 2.72 -6.81
C ILE A 255 -8.08 1.66 -5.80
N ILE A 256 -7.18 0.70 -5.58
CA ILE A 256 -7.32 -0.38 -4.60
C ILE A 256 -6.18 -0.27 -3.58
N GLN A 257 -6.52 0.01 -2.32
CA GLN A 257 -5.53 0.29 -1.27
C GLN A 257 -6.06 -0.07 0.12
N GLY A 258 -5.25 0.18 1.16
CA GLY A 258 -5.69 0.09 2.55
C GLY A 258 -6.76 1.13 2.91
N ASP A 259 -7.48 0.90 4.01
CA ASP A 259 -8.41 1.87 4.60
C ASP A 259 -7.71 2.95 5.47
N ARG A 260 -6.40 2.81 5.68
CA ARG A 260 -5.54 3.74 6.40
C ARG A 260 -4.99 4.82 5.47
N LEU A 261 -5.71 5.93 5.39
CA LEU A 261 -5.46 7.02 4.45
C LEU A 261 -4.57 8.14 5.00
N GLU A 262 -3.90 7.91 6.12
CA GLU A 262 -3.00 8.90 6.70
C GLU A 262 -1.74 9.05 5.82
N PRO A 263 -1.17 10.27 5.67
CA PRO A 263 0.05 10.46 4.87
C PRO A 263 1.23 9.57 5.29
N LEU A 264 1.33 9.23 6.59
CA LEU A 264 2.37 8.33 7.08
C LEU A 264 2.15 6.87 6.64
N TYR A 265 0.92 6.49 6.31
CA TYR A 265 0.53 5.14 5.91
C TYR A 265 0.25 5.03 4.41
N GLU A 266 0.22 6.12 3.66
CA GLU A 266 -0.14 6.14 2.23
C GLU A 266 0.62 5.12 1.38
N ASP A 267 1.89 4.90 1.67
CA ASP A 267 2.76 3.97 0.93
C ASP A 267 3.26 2.79 1.79
N ILE A 268 2.70 2.60 2.99
CA ILE A 268 3.12 1.50 3.88
C ILE A 268 2.61 0.16 3.32
N PRO A 269 3.49 -0.81 3.02
CA PRO A 269 3.11 -2.14 2.51
C PRO A 269 2.40 -3.02 3.55
N GLY A 270 1.60 -4.00 3.09
CA GLY A 270 1.04 -5.05 3.94
C GLY A 270 -0.15 -4.64 4.81
N GLN A 271 -0.89 -3.60 4.42
CA GLN A 271 -2.09 -3.15 5.14
C GLN A 271 -3.30 -4.05 4.94
N TRP A 272 -3.34 -4.78 3.81
CA TRP A 272 -4.40 -5.73 3.49
C TRP A 272 -3.82 -6.98 2.81
N GLY A 273 -4.67 -7.96 2.54
CA GLY A 273 -4.29 -9.28 2.04
C GLY A 273 -3.86 -9.27 0.57
N THR A 274 -4.82 -9.51 -0.33
CA THR A 274 -4.57 -9.69 -1.77
C THR A 274 -5.87 -9.64 -2.57
N ILE A 275 -5.75 -9.36 -3.88
CA ILE A 275 -6.72 -9.83 -4.86
C ILE A 275 -6.36 -11.27 -5.19
N TRP A 276 -7.23 -12.21 -4.87
CA TRP A 276 -7.01 -13.64 -5.06
C TRP A 276 -7.89 -14.16 -6.18
N LEU A 277 -7.26 -14.47 -7.32
CA LEU A 277 -7.87 -15.18 -8.42
C LEU A 277 -7.66 -16.68 -8.20
N TYR A 278 -8.68 -17.33 -7.67
CA TYR A 278 -8.61 -18.75 -7.32
C TYR A 278 -8.45 -19.63 -8.57
N SER A 279 -8.07 -20.90 -8.38
CA SER A 279 -7.74 -21.82 -9.48
C SER A 279 -8.79 -21.85 -10.59
N GLY A 280 -10.07 -21.92 -10.24
CA GLY A 280 -11.18 -21.97 -11.19
C GLY A 280 -11.65 -20.63 -11.75
N SER A 281 -11.13 -19.47 -11.32
CA SER A 281 -11.56 -18.17 -11.87
C SER A 281 -11.15 -18.04 -13.34
N THR A 282 -11.92 -17.28 -14.12
CA THR A 282 -11.71 -17.15 -15.56
C THR A 282 -12.05 -15.75 -16.05
N ASN A 283 -11.48 -15.35 -17.18
CA ASN A 283 -11.81 -14.09 -17.85
C ASN A 283 -11.64 -12.88 -16.93
N ASN A 284 -10.52 -12.79 -16.20
CA ASN A 284 -10.25 -11.63 -15.34
C ASN A 284 -9.54 -10.53 -16.14
N SER A 285 -9.97 -9.29 -15.98
CA SER A 285 -9.39 -8.12 -16.66
C SER A 285 -9.15 -6.99 -15.67
N ILE A 286 -7.98 -6.37 -15.74
CA ILE A 286 -7.60 -5.20 -14.95
C ILE A 286 -7.07 -4.13 -15.89
N ASP A 287 -7.83 -3.06 -16.10
CA ASP A 287 -7.42 -1.92 -16.92
C ASP A 287 -7.45 -0.62 -16.12
N PHE A 288 -6.42 0.22 -16.26
CA PHE A 288 -6.27 1.51 -15.57
C PHE A 288 -6.53 1.43 -14.05
N ALA A 289 -5.85 0.50 -13.39
CA ALA A 289 -5.93 0.32 -11.95
C ALA A 289 -4.61 0.67 -11.26
N THR A 290 -4.70 1.27 -10.07
CA THR A 290 -3.58 1.42 -9.14
C THR A 290 -3.86 0.57 -7.90
N ILE A 291 -3.09 -0.52 -7.74
CA ILE A 291 -3.20 -1.46 -6.62
C ILE A 291 -2.00 -1.24 -5.71
N LYS A 292 -2.22 -0.89 -4.43
CA LYS A 292 -1.12 -0.63 -3.50
C LYS A 292 -1.36 -1.07 -2.06
N ASN A 293 -0.27 -1.12 -1.29
CA ASN A 293 -0.24 -1.42 0.16
C ASN A 293 -0.66 -2.86 0.52
N ALA A 294 -0.68 -3.79 -0.44
CA ALA A 294 -1.10 -5.15 -0.19
C ALA A 294 -0.01 -5.99 0.47
N THR A 295 -0.36 -7.16 1.01
CA THR A 295 0.62 -8.19 1.35
C THR A 295 1.12 -8.84 0.08
N VAL A 296 0.18 -9.27 -0.77
CA VAL A 296 0.41 -9.65 -2.16
C VAL A 296 -0.53 -8.82 -3.01
N GLY A 297 -0.05 -8.10 -4.03
CA GLY A 297 -0.93 -7.26 -4.86
C GLY A 297 -2.00 -8.09 -5.58
N VAL A 298 -1.54 -9.05 -6.39
CA VAL A 298 -2.39 -10.03 -7.07
C VAL A 298 -1.83 -11.44 -6.91
N LEU A 299 -2.64 -12.34 -6.37
CA LEU A 299 -2.38 -13.77 -6.33
C LEU A 299 -3.26 -14.45 -7.38
N THR A 300 -2.66 -15.11 -8.37
CA THR A 300 -3.39 -15.90 -9.38
C THR A 300 -2.89 -17.33 -9.40
N GLU A 301 -3.82 -18.28 -9.31
CA GLU A 301 -3.52 -19.70 -9.22
C GLU A 301 -4.21 -20.47 -10.34
N GLY A 302 -3.59 -21.54 -10.81
CA GLY A 302 -4.16 -22.48 -11.76
C GLY A 302 -4.49 -21.90 -13.14
N ASN A 303 -5.08 -22.74 -14.00
CA ASN A 303 -5.51 -22.39 -15.36
C ASN A 303 -4.40 -21.83 -16.27
N GLN A 304 -3.15 -22.30 -16.16
CA GLN A 304 -2.04 -21.86 -17.04
C GLN A 304 -2.25 -21.99 -18.55
N ASN A 305 -3.22 -22.80 -18.98
CA ASN A 305 -3.55 -23.00 -20.41
C ASN A 305 -4.62 -22.02 -20.92
N ASP A 306 -5.22 -21.22 -20.02
CA ASP A 306 -6.21 -20.20 -20.38
C ASP A 306 -5.52 -18.84 -20.49
N ALA A 307 -5.24 -18.40 -21.72
CA ALA A 307 -4.62 -17.10 -21.99
C ALA A 307 -5.46 -15.91 -21.47
N ASN A 308 -6.76 -16.10 -21.20
CA ASN A 308 -7.66 -15.09 -20.64
C ASN A 308 -7.83 -15.24 -19.12
N LYS A 309 -7.00 -16.05 -18.45
CA LYS A 309 -7.03 -16.20 -16.99
C LYS A 309 -6.90 -14.84 -16.30
N LEU A 310 -5.93 -14.04 -16.71
CA LEU A 310 -5.74 -12.68 -16.24
C LEU A 310 -5.10 -11.79 -17.32
N ASN A 311 -5.83 -10.76 -17.72
CA ASN A 311 -5.32 -9.68 -18.56
C ASN A 311 -5.13 -8.43 -17.72
N ILE A 312 -3.95 -7.81 -17.76
CA ILE A 312 -3.65 -6.56 -17.03
C ILE A 312 -3.11 -5.54 -18.03
N THR A 313 -3.80 -4.42 -18.16
CA THR A 313 -3.42 -3.34 -19.07
C THR A 313 -3.35 -2.00 -18.34
N ASN A 314 -2.38 -1.16 -18.71
CA ASN A 314 -2.27 0.24 -18.26
C ASN A 314 -2.38 0.42 -16.73
N SER A 315 -1.83 -0.50 -15.95
CA SER A 315 -2.06 -0.58 -14.51
C SER A 315 -0.76 -0.54 -13.72
N LYS A 316 -0.87 -0.21 -12.44
CA LYS A 316 0.23 0.02 -11.52
C LYS A 316 0.05 -0.82 -10.26
N ILE A 317 1.09 -1.52 -9.84
CA ILE A 317 1.11 -2.34 -8.63
C ILE A 317 2.30 -1.94 -7.77
N TYR A 318 2.04 -1.35 -6.61
CA TYR A 318 3.06 -0.74 -5.76
C TYR A 318 3.00 -1.21 -4.31
N ASN A 319 4.12 -1.06 -3.61
CA ASN A 319 4.20 -1.14 -2.15
C ASN A 319 3.59 -2.45 -1.60
N SER A 320 4.07 -3.59 -2.09
CA SER A 320 3.60 -4.91 -1.62
C SER A 320 4.58 -5.48 -0.58
N SER A 321 4.10 -5.93 0.59
CA SER A 321 5.02 -6.39 1.65
C SER A 321 5.69 -7.73 1.32
N ASN A 322 5.09 -8.49 0.39
CA ASN A 322 5.61 -9.76 -0.09
C ASN A 322 5.83 -9.70 -1.62
N PHE A 323 4.78 -9.90 -2.42
CA PHE A 323 4.89 -9.94 -3.89
C PHE A 323 3.98 -8.90 -4.54
N GLY A 324 4.43 -8.24 -5.60
CA GLY A 324 3.55 -7.43 -6.45
C GLY A 324 2.50 -8.32 -7.12
N ILE A 325 2.97 -9.26 -7.94
CA ILE A 325 2.16 -10.35 -8.49
C ILE A 325 2.82 -11.68 -8.15
N LEU A 326 2.04 -12.59 -7.57
CA LEU A 326 2.39 -13.98 -7.37
C LEU A 326 1.48 -14.86 -8.24
N ALA A 327 2.06 -15.50 -9.25
CA ALA A 327 1.37 -16.44 -10.11
C ALA A 327 1.84 -17.87 -9.82
N ARG A 328 0.90 -18.80 -9.69
CA ARG A 328 1.17 -20.23 -9.44
C ARG A 328 0.49 -21.11 -10.46
N ALA A 329 1.24 -21.75 -11.35
CA ALA A 329 0.68 -22.58 -12.43
C ALA A 329 -0.46 -21.85 -13.17
N SER A 330 -0.23 -20.57 -13.49
CA SER A 330 -1.27 -19.65 -13.98
C SER A 330 -0.87 -18.94 -15.27
N ALA A 331 -1.79 -18.14 -15.81
CA ALA A 331 -1.58 -17.43 -17.06
C ALA A 331 -1.85 -15.93 -16.92
N ILE A 332 -0.95 -15.10 -17.46
CA ILE A 332 -1.05 -13.64 -17.43
C ILE A 332 -0.66 -13.06 -18.78
N THR A 333 -1.48 -12.16 -19.29
CA THR A 333 -1.13 -11.24 -20.38
C THR A 333 -1.07 -9.82 -19.83
N GLY A 334 0.11 -9.20 -19.85
CA GLY A 334 0.36 -7.87 -19.31
C GLY A 334 0.81 -6.88 -20.38
N GLU A 335 0.19 -5.70 -20.44
CA GLU A 335 0.58 -4.60 -21.33
C GLU A 335 0.62 -3.28 -20.56
N ASN A 336 1.66 -2.45 -20.75
CA ASN A 336 1.77 -1.17 -20.04
C ASN A 336 1.62 -1.32 -18.50
N LEU A 337 2.15 -2.41 -17.95
CA LEU A 337 2.09 -2.70 -16.52
C LEU A 337 3.35 -2.20 -15.82
N VAL A 338 3.15 -1.55 -14.68
CA VAL A 338 4.23 -1.11 -13.80
C VAL A 338 4.12 -1.85 -12.47
N ILE A 339 5.21 -2.49 -12.05
CA ILE A 339 5.28 -3.13 -10.73
C ILE A 339 6.53 -2.61 -10.01
N ASN A 340 6.39 -2.21 -8.76
CA ASN A 340 7.51 -1.72 -7.96
C ASN A 340 7.35 -1.96 -6.45
N ASN A 341 8.47 -1.83 -5.74
CA ASN A 341 8.57 -1.78 -4.29
C ASN A 341 7.89 -2.98 -3.60
N SER A 342 8.46 -4.16 -3.80
CA SER A 342 7.95 -5.43 -3.26
C SER A 342 8.96 -6.11 -2.34
N GLY A 343 8.53 -6.50 -1.14
CA GLY A 343 9.42 -7.04 -0.09
C GLY A 343 10.13 -8.35 -0.42
N GLN A 344 9.61 -9.12 -1.38
CA GLN A 344 10.27 -10.28 -1.96
C GLN A 344 10.58 -10.08 -3.44
N SER A 345 9.56 -10.09 -4.31
CA SER A 345 9.71 -9.95 -5.76
C SER A 345 8.53 -9.16 -6.33
N SER A 346 8.79 -8.37 -7.37
CA SER A 346 7.73 -7.64 -8.07
C SER A 346 6.86 -8.59 -8.88
N PHE A 347 7.47 -9.53 -9.62
CA PHE A 347 6.77 -10.59 -10.32
C PHE A 347 7.39 -11.96 -10.01
N ALA A 348 6.57 -12.87 -9.51
CA ALA A 348 6.94 -14.26 -9.28
C ALA A 348 6.01 -15.21 -10.04
N GLY A 349 6.54 -15.85 -11.09
CA GLY A 349 5.88 -16.94 -11.80
C GLY A 349 6.41 -18.28 -11.28
N THR A 350 5.60 -19.00 -10.50
CA THR A 350 6.02 -20.17 -9.73
C THR A 350 5.22 -21.41 -10.08
N PHE A 351 5.82 -22.58 -9.91
CA PHE A 351 5.20 -23.86 -10.28
C PHE A 351 4.69 -23.89 -11.74
N GLY A 352 5.43 -23.25 -12.66
CA GLY A 352 5.08 -23.18 -14.07
C GLY A 352 4.03 -22.11 -14.39
N GLY A 353 3.59 -22.05 -15.63
CA GLY A 353 2.64 -21.03 -16.09
C GLY A 353 2.93 -20.49 -17.48
N THR A 354 2.03 -19.66 -18.00
CA THR A 354 2.16 -18.99 -19.30
C THR A 354 2.09 -17.48 -19.11
N TYR A 355 3.20 -16.77 -19.32
CA TYR A 355 3.30 -15.35 -19.01
C TYR A 355 3.75 -14.56 -20.24
N ASN A 356 2.99 -13.53 -20.61
CA ASN A 356 3.33 -12.67 -21.73
C ASN A 356 3.25 -11.21 -21.28
N PHE A 357 4.38 -10.53 -21.24
CA PHE A 357 4.47 -9.12 -20.88
C PHE A 357 5.02 -8.31 -22.05
N THR A 358 4.32 -7.24 -22.40
CA THR A 358 4.71 -6.34 -23.49
C THR A 358 4.72 -4.90 -22.96
N HIS A 359 5.81 -4.16 -23.20
CA HIS A 359 5.94 -2.78 -22.72
C HIS A 359 5.67 -2.64 -21.21
N CYS A 360 6.23 -3.53 -20.40
CA CYS A 360 6.07 -3.51 -18.95
C CYS A 360 7.35 -3.04 -18.26
N THR A 361 7.21 -2.31 -17.14
CA THR A 361 8.31 -1.94 -16.26
C THR A 361 8.17 -2.73 -14.96
N ILE A 362 8.96 -3.78 -14.81
CA ILE A 362 8.98 -4.64 -13.63
C ILE A 362 10.25 -4.29 -12.83
N ALA A 363 10.12 -3.32 -11.94
CA ALA A 363 11.22 -2.83 -11.13
C ALA A 363 11.05 -3.28 -9.67
N ASN A 364 12.11 -3.25 -8.87
CA ASN A 364 11.98 -3.42 -7.42
C ASN A 364 12.99 -2.55 -6.67
N TYR A 365 12.52 -1.42 -6.17
CA TYR A 365 13.29 -0.46 -5.37
C TYR A 365 12.93 -0.56 -3.87
N TRP A 366 12.82 -1.78 -3.36
CA TRP A 366 12.55 -2.03 -1.95
C TRP A 366 13.73 -1.66 -1.06
N ASP A 367 13.49 -0.86 -0.02
CA ASP A 367 14.51 -0.36 0.91
C ASP A 367 14.23 -0.67 2.40
N SER A 368 13.07 -1.27 2.70
CA SER A 368 12.62 -1.51 4.08
C SER A 368 13.22 -2.77 4.72
N SER A 369 13.80 -3.67 3.93
CA SER A 369 14.52 -4.88 4.38
C SER A 369 15.37 -5.48 3.27
N PHE A 370 16.07 -6.59 3.54
CA PHE A 370 16.73 -7.36 2.49
C PHE A 370 15.73 -8.24 1.74
N ARG A 371 15.78 -8.20 0.40
CA ARG A 371 15.00 -9.08 -0.46
C ARG A 371 15.66 -10.46 -0.55
N GLN A 372 14.85 -11.52 -0.62
CA GLN A 372 15.36 -12.86 -0.93
C GLN A 372 15.31 -13.17 -2.43
N PHE A 373 14.48 -12.45 -3.18
CA PHE A 373 14.22 -12.69 -4.59
C PHE A 373 14.47 -11.43 -5.44
N PRO A 374 14.77 -11.60 -6.73
CA PRO A 374 14.93 -10.51 -7.71
C PRO A 374 13.59 -9.82 -8.02
N SER A 375 13.60 -8.78 -8.86
CA SER A 375 12.37 -8.21 -9.45
C SER A 375 11.52 -9.23 -10.23
N VAL A 376 12.15 -10.15 -10.98
CA VAL A 376 11.47 -11.23 -11.70
C VAL A 376 12.02 -12.58 -11.27
N PHE A 377 11.17 -13.41 -10.68
CA PHE A 377 11.50 -14.77 -10.27
C PHE A 377 10.63 -15.78 -11.06
N LEU A 378 11.28 -16.71 -11.74
CA LEU A 378 10.60 -17.77 -12.49
C LEU A 378 11.05 -19.14 -11.99
N ASN A 379 10.08 -20.00 -11.71
CA ASN A 379 10.30 -21.35 -11.25
C ASN A 379 9.22 -22.28 -11.82
N ASN A 380 9.61 -23.51 -12.21
CA ASN A 380 8.71 -24.48 -12.83
C ASN A 380 8.40 -25.71 -11.97
N TYR A 381 8.62 -25.68 -10.66
CA TYR A 381 8.39 -26.85 -9.81
C TYR A 381 7.84 -26.50 -8.43
N LEU A 382 7.22 -27.47 -7.77
CA LEU A 382 6.80 -27.36 -6.37
C LEU A 382 7.49 -28.44 -5.56
N LEU A 383 8.06 -28.07 -4.40
CA LEU A 383 8.66 -29.02 -3.47
C LEU A 383 7.61 -29.50 -2.46
N ASP A 384 7.54 -30.82 -2.25
CA ASP A 384 6.77 -31.42 -1.16
C ASP A 384 7.52 -31.35 0.18
N GLU A 385 6.89 -31.82 1.27
CA GLU A 385 7.50 -31.86 2.61
C GLU A 385 8.79 -32.68 2.70
N ASN A 386 9.05 -33.56 1.73
CA ASN A 386 10.25 -34.40 1.64
C ASN A 386 11.25 -33.87 0.60
N GLU A 387 11.09 -32.63 0.13
CA GLU A 387 11.92 -31.98 -0.89
C GLU A 387 11.87 -32.65 -2.28
N ASN A 388 10.81 -33.42 -2.59
CA ASN A 388 10.62 -33.91 -3.95
C ASN A 388 10.00 -32.83 -4.83
N ALA A 389 10.62 -32.57 -5.97
CA ALA A 389 10.12 -31.62 -6.96
C ALA A 389 9.04 -32.26 -7.83
N THR A 390 7.88 -31.60 -7.90
CA THR A 390 6.85 -31.81 -8.92
C THR A 390 7.03 -30.73 -9.99
N PRO A 391 7.58 -31.05 -11.17
CA PRO A 391 7.79 -30.10 -12.24
C PRO A 391 6.49 -29.82 -13.00
N ASN A 392 6.43 -28.66 -13.66
CA ASN A 392 5.33 -28.19 -14.49
C ASN A 392 5.89 -27.35 -15.66
N VAL A 393 5.12 -27.22 -16.74
CA VAL A 393 5.57 -26.46 -17.92
C VAL A 393 5.54 -24.96 -17.61
N LEU A 394 6.60 -24.26 -17.99
CA LEU A 394 6.71 -22.80 -17.93
C LEU A 394 6.97 -22.24 -19.34
N ASP A 395 6.24 -21.20 -19.74
CA ASP A 395 6.46 -20.41 -20.95
C ASP A 395 6.33 -18.93 -20.62
N ALA A 396 7.43 -18.18 -20.65
CA ALA A 396 7.47 -16.78 -20.24
C ALA A 396 8.13 -15.88 -21.30
N ASN A 397 7.36 -14.95 -21.87
CA ASN A 397 7.82 -14.02 -22.89
C ASN A 397 7.74 -12.57 -22.38
N PHE A 398 8.85 -11.85 -22.48
CA PHE A 398 8.95 -10.44 -22.14
C PHE A 398 9.42 -9.67 -23.37
N ASN A 399 8.60 -8.72 -23.83
CA ASN A 399 8.83 -7.98 -25.07
C ASN A 399 8.81 -6.48 -24.79
N ASN A 400 9.86 -5.76 -25.21
CA ASN A 400 9.99 -4.34 -24.99
C ASN A 400 9.89 -3.94 -23.49
N CYS A 401 10.41 -4.76 -22.56
CA CYS A 401 10.26 -4.56 -21.12
C CYS A 401 11.51 -3.94 -20.47
N ILE A 402 11.32 -3.28 -19.32
CA ILE A 402 12.40 -2.92 -18.39
C ILE A 402 12.29 -3.81 -17.15
N ILE A 403 13.36 -4.53 -16.82
CA ILE A 403 13.49 -5.33 -15.60
C ILE A 403 14.69 -4.81 -14.81
N TYR A 404 14.41 -4.12 -13.71
CA TYR A 404 15.45 -3.38 -12.99
C TYR A 404 15.18 -3.34 -11.49
N GLY A 405 16.03 -2.67 -10.73
CA GLY A 405 15.84 -2.49 -9.29
C GLY A 405 17.14 -2.08 -8.61
N ASN A 406 17.10 -2.08 -7.28
CA ASN A 406 18.22 -1.69 -6.43
C ASN A 406 19.12 -2.86 -6.00
N ASP A 407 18.84 -4.09 -6.44
CA ASP A 407 19.66 -5.27 -6.18
C ASP A 407 20.24 -5.82 -7.49
N ASN A 408 21.03 -6.88 -7.40
CA ASN A 408 21.57 -7.58 -8.56
C ASN A 408 21.89 -9.04 -8.23
N PRO A 409 21.39 -10.01 -9.01
CA PRO A 409 20.62 -9.84 -10.25
C PRO A 409 19.14 -9.50 -10.03
N GLU A 410 18.49 -8.93 -11.05
CA GLU A 410 17.03 -8.67 -11.04
C GLU A 410 16.21 -9.70 -11.85
N ILE A 411 16.86 -10.78 -12.29
CA ILE A 411 16.21 -11.99 -12.80
C ILE A 411 16.81 -13.24 -12.14
N ILE A 412 15.96 -14.19 -11.77
CA ILE A 412 16.36 -15.56 -11.40
C ILE A 412 15.42 -16.53 -12.10
N LEU A 413 16.03 -17.48 -12.79
CA LEU A 413 15.42 -18.59 -13.51
C LEU A 413 15.81 -19.88 -12.78
N ASP A 414 14.85 -20.47 -12.07
CA ASP A 414 15.05 -21.67 -11.26
C ASP A 414 14.33 -22.86 -11.91
N GLU A 415 15.09 -23.56 -12.76
CA GLU A 415 14.60 -24.64 -13.61
C GLU A 415 14.70 -26.01 -12.93
N ASN A 416 13.69 -26.84 -13.19
CA ASN A 416 13.73 -28.28 -13.04
C ASN A 416 13.53 -28.96 -14.40
N ASP A 417 14.51 -29.75 -14.83
CA ASP A 417 14.54 -30.46 -16.11
C ASP A 417 13.41 -31.51 -16.30
N GLY A 418 12.56 -31.72 -15.29
CA GLY A 418 11.44 -32.65 -15.35
C GLY A 418 10.23 -32.14 -16.16
N ALA A 419 10.23 -30.88 -16.57
CA ALA A 419 9.26 -30.29 -17.50
C ALA A 419 9.90 -29.13 -18.28
N ASP A 420 9.31 -28.76 -19.42
CA ASP A 420 9.83 -27.69 -20.27
C ASP A 420 9.87 -26.34 -19.53
N PHE A 421 11.02 -25.67 -19.61
CA PHE A 421 11.25 -24.32 -19.09
C PHE A 421 11.52 -23.36 -20.25
N GLY A 422 10.46 -22.91 -20.91
CA GLY A 422 10.51 -21.95 -22.01
C GLY A 422 10.52 -20.51 -21.51
N PHE A 423 11.49 -19.71 -21.95
CA PHE A 423 11.43 -18.27 -21.76
C PHE A 423 12.10 -17.52 -22.91
N LYS A 424 11.68 -16.27 -23.13
CA LYS A 424 12.34 -15.37 -24.05
C LYS A 424 12.22 -13.92 -23.60
N PHE A 425 13.34 -13.21 -23.65
CA PHE A 425 13.41 -11.76 -23.55
C PHE A 425 13.71 -11.18 -24.93
N THR A 426 12.86 -10.29 -25.42
CA THR A 426 13.02 -9.59 -26.69
C THR A 426 13.04 -8.09 -26.42
N ASN A 427 14.07 -7.38 -26.87
CA ASN A 427 14.21 -5.93 -26.70
C ASN A 427 14.04 -5.50 -25.23
N CYS A 428 14.74 -6.14 -24.29
CA CYS A 428 14.58 -5.84 -22.87
C CYS A 428 15.80 -5.11 -22.30
N LEU A 429 15.57 -4.16 -21.39
CA LEU A 429 16.61 -3.59 -20.53
C LEU A 429 16.61 -4.34 -19.20
N ILE A 430 17.69 -5.03 -18.87
CA ILE A 430 17.76 -5.94 -17.73
C ILE A 430 18.96 -5.61 -16.83
N ARG A 431 18.74 -5.49 -15.52
CA ARG A 431 19.83 -5.48 -14.54
C ARG A 431 20.26 -6.90 -14.20
N PHE A 432 21.42 -7.30 -14.70
CA PHE A 432 21.99 -8.61 -14.41
C PHE A 432 23.52 -8.58 -14.52
N GLN A 433 24.19 -8.93 -13.42
CA GLN A 433 25.62 -9.04 -13.36
C GLN A 433 26.03 -10.23 -12.49
N ASP A 434 26.73 -11.20 -13.08
CA ASP A 434 27.26 -12.37 -12.38
C ASP A 434 28.79 -12.34 -12.32
N ASN A 435 29.34 -11.54 -11.40
CA ASN A 435 30.80 -11.42 -11.25
C ASN A 435 31.45 -12.68 -10.66
N ASN A 436 30.68 -13.50 -9.94
CA ASN A 436 31.18 -14.64 -9.17
C ASN A 436 30.89 -15.99 -9.85
N ASN A 437 30.28 -15.99 -11.04
CA ASN A 437 29.81 -17.18 -11.76
C ASN A 437 28.85 -18.04 -10.90
N ASN A 438 27.96 -17.38 -10.16
CA ASN A 438 26.95 -18.02 -9.31
C ASN A 438 25.77 -18.57 -10.12
N PHE A 439 25.60 -18.14 -11.38
CA PHE A 439 24.51 -18.55 -12.27
C PHE A 439 25.04 -19.35 -13.48
N PRO A 440 25.54 -20.59 -13.26
CA PRO A 440 25.96 -21.44 -14.36
C PRO A 440 24.73 -22.01 -15.11
N GLY A 441 24.85 -22.19 -16.42
CA GLY A 441 23.82 -22.87 -17.23
C GLY A 441 23.51 -22.14 -18.53
N ASP A 442 22.87 -22.85 -19.45
CA ASP A 442 22.53 -22.29 -20.77
C ASP A 442 21.47 -21.19 -20.68
N ASN A 443 20.61 -21.23 -19.66
CA ASN A 443 19.60 -20.20 -19.40
C ASN A 443 20.22 -18.83 -19.05
N TYR A 444 21.45 -18.79 -18.52
CA TYR A 444 22.14 -17.54 -18.20
C TYR A 444 23.18 -17.15 -19.25
N ASN A 445 23.18 -17.82 -20.40
CA ASN A 445 23.97 -17.40 -21.54
C ASN A 445 23.32 -16.19 -22.24
N LEU A 446 23.61 -15.00 -21.74
CA LEU A 446 23.06 -13.73 -22.23
C LEU A 446 23.40 -13.40 -23.69
N SER A 447 24.30 -14.16 -24.32
CA SER A 447 24.63 -14.03 -25.75
C SER A 447 23.78 -14.91 -26.67
N ASN A 448 22.92 -15.76 -26.10
CA ASN A 448 22.01 -16.61 -26.85
C ASN A 448 20.81 -15.81 -27.36
N SER A 449 20.78 -15.49 -28.66
CA SER A 449 19.69 -14.74 -29.29
C SER A 449 18.34 -15.47 -29.33
N GLU A 450 18.30 -16.77 -29.08
CA GLU A 450 17.02 -17.50 -28.97
C GLU A 450 16.31 -17.19 -27.64
N LEU A 451 17.06 -16.90 -26.58
CA LEU A 451 16.57 -16.60 -25.23
C LEU A 451 16.61 -15.10 -24.91
N TYR A 452 17.62 -14.39 -25.42
CA TYR A 452 17.88 -12.97 -25.20
C TYR A 452 18.12 -12.28 -26.54
N ASP A 453 17.03 -11.84 -27.16
CA ASP A 453 17.02 -11.18 -28.46
C ASP A 453 17.10 -9.67 -28.25
N ASN A 454 18.14 -9.02 -28.77
CA ASN A 454 18.36 -7.57 -28.67
C ASN A 454 18.21 -6.99 -27.23
N CYS A 455 18.66 -7.74 -26.22
CA CYS A 455 18.60 -7.30 -24.83
C CYS A 455 19.82 -6.44 -24.45
N ILE A 456 19.58 -5.43 -23.62
CA ILE A 456 20.59 -4.53 -23.07
C ILE A 456 20.72 -4.80 -21.59
N PHE A 457 21.96 -4.90 -21.11
CA PHE A 457 22.23 -5.24 -19.71
C PHE A 457 22.93 -4.10 -18.99
N ASN A 458 22.45 -3.80 -17.78
CA ASN A 458 23.06 -2.86 -16.84
C ASN A 458 23.23 -1.41 -17.34
N SER A 459 22.49 -1.01 -18.37
CA SER A 459 22.31 0.41 -18.68
C SER A 459 21.40 1.06 -17.65
N ASP A 460 21.56 2.35 -17.40
CA ASP A 460 20.70 3.08 -16.46
C ASP A 460 19.36 3.40 -17.12
N PRO A 461 18.21 2.99 -16.55
CA PRO A 461 16.90 3.38 -17.06
C PRO A 461 16.57 4.86 -16.81
N ASP A 462 17.35 5.60 -16.01
CA ASP A 462 17.12 7.03 -15.72
C ASP A 462 15.70 7.29 -15.19
N PHE A 463 15.28 6.50 -14.19
CA PHE A 463 13.98 6.68 -13.53
C PHE A 463 13.95 7.96 -12.70
N LYS A 464 12.83 8.69 -12.75
CA LYS A 464 12.67 9.97 -12.06
C LYS A 464 12.81 9.87 -10.54
N LEU A 465 11.96 9.08 -9.88
CA LEU A 465 11.97 8.86 -8.42
C LEU A 465 11.58 7.41 -8.11
N PRO A 466 12.50 6.44 -8.32
CA PRO A 466 12.15 5.03 -8.31
C PRO A 466 11.80 4.47 -6.91
N PHE A 467 12.30 5.08 -5.83
CA PHE A 467 11.93 4.69 -4.46
C PHE A 467 10.52 5.19 -4.08
N GLU A 468 10.05 6.22 -4.76
CA GLU A 468 8.73 6.84 -4.61
C GLU A 468 7.71 6.35 -5.67
N ASN A 469 8.04 5.26 -6.38
CA ASN A 469 7.24 4.65 -7.46
C ASN A 469 7.06 5.50 -8.74
N ASP A 470 7.83 6.57 -8.92
CA ASP A 470 7.86 7.31 -10.18
C ASP A 470 8.89 6.71 -11.13
N LEU A 471 8.44 5.72 -11.91
CA LEU A 471 9.24 4.98 -12.87
C LEU A 471 9.16 5.54 -14.30
N ARG A 472 8.79 6.81 -14.45
CA ARG A 472 8.96 7.54 -15.71
C ARG A 472 10.46 7.66 -16.01
N ILE A 473 10.83 7.50 -17.28
CA ILE A 473 12.23 7.52 -17.73
C ILE A 473 12.60 8.88 -18.34
N GLY A 474 13.85 9.30 -18.17
CA GLY A 474 14.38 10.55 -18.71
C GLY A 474 14.99 10.43 -20.11
N GLU A 475 15.42 11.57 -20.69
CA GLU A 475 16.04 11.61 -22.02
C GLU A 475 17.40 10.87 -22.10
N ASP A 476 18.10 10.72 -20.97
CA ASP A 476 19.38 10.02 -20.90
C ASP A 476 19.22 8.51 -20.63
N SER A 477 17.98 8.01 -20.60
CA SER A 477 17.68 6.62 -20.34
C SER A 477 18.28 5.67 -21.38
N GLY A 478 18.86 4.59 -20.87
CA GLY A 478 19.28 3.42 -21.63
C GLY A 478 18.14 2.59 -22.23
N ALA A 479 16.88 2.99 -22.06
CA ALA A 479 15.70 2.38 -22.66
C ALA A 479 15.17 3.12 -23.90
N ASN A 480 15.75 4.28 -24.25
CA ASN A 480 15.19 5.18 -25.25
C ASN A 480 15.33 4.67 -26.68
N ASN A 481 14.22 4.61 -27.41
CA ASN A 481 14.08 4.22 -28.81
C ASN A 481 14.58 2.80 -29.14
N LEU A 482 14.59 1.91 -28.16
CA LEU A 482 15.17 0.56 -28.26
C LEU A 482 14.13 -0.55 -28.50
N GLY A 483 12.84 -0.23 -28.52
CA GLY A 483 11.83 -1.16 -29.03
C GLY A 483 11.89 -1.31 -30.55
N ASN A 484 12.58 -0.39 -31.24
CA ASN A 484 12.49 -0.22 -32.68
C ASN A 484 13.46 -1.11 -33.47
N ASP A 485 13.17 -2.40 -33.57
CA ASP A 485 13.71 -3.19 -34.67
C ASP A 485 12.80 -3.10 -35.90
N LEU A 486 13.37 -3.28 -37.10
CA LEU A 486 12.78 -3.09 -38.45
C LEU A 486 11.43 -3.80 -38.71
N TYR A 487 10.92 -4.55 -37.74
CA TYR A 487 9.70 -5.35 -37.73
C TYR A 487 8.94 -5.29 -36.39
N ASP A 488 9.08 -4.25 -35.57
CA ASP A 488 8.50 -4.22 -34.21
C ASP A 488 6.97 -4.30 -34.20
N PHE A 489 6.50 -5.55 -34.20
CA PHE A 489 5.11 -5.96 -34.13
C PHE A 489 4.50 -5.55 -32.79
N PHE A 490 5.31 -5.47 -31.72
CA PHE A 490 4.84 -5.21 -30.37
C PHE A 490 4.39 -3.75 -30.18
N ALA A 491 5.14 -2.77 -30.71
CA ALA A 491 4.68 -1.37 -30.71
C ALA A 491 3.43 -1.14 -31.59
N ALA A 492 3.16 -2.00 -32.58
CA ALA A 492 1.92 -1.95 -33.33
C ALA A 492 0.73 -2.57 -32.57
N GLN A 493 0.98 -3.55 -31.70
CA GLN A 493 -0.01 -4.13 -30.80
C GLN A 493 -0.34 -3.18 -29.64
N VAL A 494 0.68 -2.52 -29.07
CA VAL A 494 0.57 -1.57 -27.95
C VAL A 494 1.06 -0.18 -28.41
N PRO A 495 0.24 0.58 -29.16
CA PRO A 495 0.68 1.80 -29.87
C PRO A 495 0.86 3.04 -28.98
N VAL A 496 0.41 2.97 -27.73
CA VAL A 496 0.47 4.07 -26.77
C VAL A 496 1.03 3.57 -25.44
N ASP A 497 1.70 4.45 -24.72
CA ASP A 497 2.17 4.20 -23.35
C ASP A 497 1.05 4.30 -22.31
N ILE A 498 1.37 4.01 -21.05
CA ILE A 498 0.42 4.09 -19.94
C ILE A 498 -0.17 5.49 -19.73
N LEU A 499 0.50 6.54 -20.23
CA LEU A 499 0.05 7.95 -20.18
C LEU A 499 -0.57 8.41 -21.51
N ASN A 500 -0.85 7.47 -22.44
CA ASN A 500 -1.42 7.68 -23.76
C ASN A 500 -0.54 8.50 -24.73
N THR A 501 0.79 8.46 -24.54
CA THR A 501 1.80 8.97 -25.47
C THR A 501 2.03 7.96 -26.59
N ASN A 502 2.02 8.42 -27.84
CA ASN A 502 2.24 7.54 -28.99
C ASN A 502 3.68 7.01 -29.04
N ARG A 503 3.83 5.71 -29.33
CA ARG A 503 5.12 5.02 -29.39
C ARG A 503 5.37 4.24 -30.68
N THR A 504 4.62 4.48 -31.75
CA THR A 504 4.71 3.64 -32.98
C THR A 504 5.90 3.95 -33.87
N THR A 505 6.56 5.10 -33.67
CA THR A 505 7.70 5.54 -34.52
C THR A 505 9.05 5.35 -33.84
N SER A 506 9.08 5.47 -32.52
CA SER A 506 10.29 5.38 -31.72
C SER A 506 9.94 4.85 -30.31
N PRO A 507 9.54 3.57 -30.21
CA PRO A 507 9.13 2.98 -28.95
C PRO A 507 10.30 2.92 -27.97
N ASP A 508 10.09 3.44 -26.77
CA ASP A 508 10.96 3.19 -25.63
C ASP A 508 10.60 1.85 -24.99
N LEU A 509 11.57 1.26 -24.28
CA LEU A 509 11.30 0.07 -23.48
C LEU A 509 10.49 0.43 -22.24
N GLY A 510 9.69 -0.52 -21.76
CA GLY A 510 8.88 -0.36 -20.55
C GLY A 510 7.53 0.33 -20.79
N ALA A 511 6.89 0.69 -19.70
CA ALA A 511 5.51 1.17 -19.68
C ALA A 511 5.35 2.65 -20.07
N TYR A 512 6.41 3.44 -20.03
CA TYR A 512 6.42 4.89 -20.28
C TYR A 512 7.26 5.24 -21.50
N GLN A 513 6.87 6.27 -22.25
CA GLN A 513 7.81 7.00 -23.10
C GLN A 513 8.63 8.00 -22.27
N HIS A 514 9.84 8.30 -22.73
CA HIS A 514 10.72 9.26 -22.08
C HIS A 514 10.17 10.67 -22.08
N ILE A 515 10.53 11.41 -21.04
CA ILE A 515 10.22 12.83 -20.88
C ILE A 515 11.47 13.61 -20.50
N VAL A 516 11.46 14.91 -20.74
CA VAL A 516 12.43 15.83 -20.16
C VAL A 516 12.05 16.06 -18.71
N PHE A 517 12.94 15.76 -17.78
CA PHE A 517 12.75 16.18 -16.39
C PHE A 517 12.99 17.69 -16.27
N GLU A 518 12.07 18.40 -15.61
CA GLU A 518 12.31 19.81 -15.29
C GLU A 518 13.45 19.87 -14.24
N GLU A 519 14.43 20.76 -14.46
CA GLU A 519 15.46 21.04 -13.45
C GLU A 519 14.81 21.79 -12.28
N ASP A 520 14.73 21.17 -11.11
CA ASP A 520 14.25 21.79 -9.86
C ASP A 520 15.14 22.94 -9.36
#